data_AF-A0A0G0L9E8-F1
#
_entry.id   AF-A0A0G0L9E8-F1
#
_cell.length_a   1.000
_cell.length_b   1.000
_cell.length_c   1.000
_cell.angle_alpha   90.00
_cell.angle_beta   90.00
_cell.angle_gamma   90.00
#
_symmetry.space_group_name_H-M   'P 1'
#
loop_
_entity.id
_entity.type
_entity.pdbx_description
1 polymer ?
#
loop_
_entity_poly.entity_id
_entity_poly.type
_entity_poly.pdbx_seq_one_letter_code
_entity_poly.pdbx_strand_id
1 'polypeptide(L)'
;MKIPRISRFLMLHVFFFLAAPFFISADTRINLFLKHPPQKTITESINQITKEQQNEELALITKATDAQTIKKKLKQEITYKLSGFFATYAGYTDTSNPDGLISFPLRHSTPKLYLAITPSINLVKVKGKTISHREYIVDAETKMYLMEQKTDEHQTTYWEVSEQPLPENRKVNPLTLIIFANPQNIIVPTGTFLSEPSSHLILPELYVVGDIQQGSILLKALDLKRFFEKIREKDTKQGENITQTLITNM
;
A
#
# COMPACT_ATOMS: atom_id res chain seq x y z
N MET A 1 32.40 -64.19 -11.15
CA MET A 1 31.00 -63.76 -11.40
C MET A 1 31.04 -62.40 -12.08
N LYS A 2 30.83 -62.33 -13.41
CA LYS A 2 30.95 -61.09 -14.21
C LYS A 2 29.64 -60.32 -14.15
N ILE A 3 29.64 -59.14 -13.52
CA ILE A 3 28.48 -58.24 -13.52
C ILE A 3 28.29 -57.69 -14.95
N PRO A 4 27.09 -57.78 -15.54
CA PRO A 4 26.84 -57.35 -16.91
C PRO A 4 27.07 -55.84 -17.06
N ARG A 5 27.78 -55.43 -18.13
CA ARG A 5 28.18 -54.03 -18.42
C ARG A 5 27.02 -53.02 -18.42
N ILE A 6 25.79 -53.48 -18.64
CA ILE A 6 24.58 -52.64 -18.68
C ILE A 6 24.21 -52.10 -17.27
N SER A 7 24.57 -52.81 -16.19
CA SER A 7 24.27 -52.38 -14.81
C SER A 7 25.06 -51.13 -14.37
N ARG A 8 26.24 -50.89 -14.94
CA ARG A 8 27.08 -49.74 -14.55
C ARG A 8 26.60 -48.41 -15.13
N PHE A 9 25.94 -48.42 -16.28
CA PHE A 9 25.39 -47.20 -16.89
C PHE A 9 24.12 -46.73 -16.18
N LEU A 10 23.25 -47.67 -15.78
CA LEU A 10 22.02 -47.35 -15.04
C LEU A 10 22.31 -46.75 -13.65
N MET A 11 23.34 -47.26 -12.96
CA MET A 11 23.72 -46.78 -11.62
C MET A 11 24.30 -45.36 -11.64
N LEU A 12 24.98 -44.96 -12.73
CA LEU A 12 25.54 -43.62 -12.88
C LEU A 12 24.45 -42.55 -13.10
N HIS A 13 23.37 -42.88 -13.81
CA HIS A 13 22.25 -41.94 -14.02
C HIS A 13 21.38 -41.77 -12.78
N VAL A 14 21.23 -42.81 -11.96
CA VAL A 14 20.54 -42.70 -10.66
C VAL A 14 21.35 -41.81 -9.69
N PHE A 15 22.68 -41.88 -9.73
CA PHE A 15 23.53 -41.02 -8.91
C PHE A 15 23.54 -39.55 -9.38
N PHE A 16 23.46 -39.30 -10.69
CA PHE A 16 23.42 -37.94 -11.25
C PHE A 16 22.09 -37.22 -10.93
N PHE A 17 20.98 -37.95 -10.84
CA PHE A 17 19.69 -37.39 -10.40
C PHE A 17 19.59 -37.17 -8.88
N LEU A 18 20.36 -37.91 -8.07
CA LEU A 18 20.41 -37.73 -6.61
C LEU A 18 21.36 -36.60 -6.15
N ALA A 19 22.26 -36.14 -7.01
CA ALA A 19 23.29 -35.15 -6.67
C ALA A 19 23.07 -33.77 -7.30
N ALA A 20 21.94 -33.51 -7.97
CA ALA A 20 21.59 -32.15 -8.37
C ALA A 20 20.97 -31.44 -7.15
N PRO A 21 21.70 -30.55 -6.45
CA PRO A 21 21.05 -29.71 -5.46
C PRO A 21 19.97 -28.90 -6.16
N PHE A 22 18.72 -29.15 -5.83
CA PHE A 22 17.62 -28.27 -6.18
C PHE A 22 17.87 -26.96 -5.42
N PHE A 23 18.60 -26.03 -6.05
CA PHE A 23 18.69 -24.66 -5.58
C PHE A 23 17.34 -23.99 -5.82
N ILE A 24 16.39 -24.28 -4.94
CA ILE A 24 15.15 -23.52 -4.83
C ILE A 24 15.57 -22.16 -4.30
N SER A 25 15.86 -21.23 -5.21
CA SER A 25 16.11 -19.84 -4.86
C SER A 25 14.77 -19.25 -4.47
N ALA A 26 14.56 -19.05 -3.17
CA ALA A 26 13.39 -18.33 -2.70
C ALA A 26 13.47 -16.89 -3.22
N ASP A 27 12.41 -16.44 -3.90
CA ASP A 27 12.33 -15.07 -4.37
C ASP A 27 12.39 -14.11 -3.17
N THR A 28 13.37 -13.22 -3.17
CA THR A 28 13.47 -12.13 -2.18
C THR A 28 12.28 -11.19 -2.33
N ARG A 29 11.74 -10.71 -1.22
CA ARG A 29 10.50 -9.92 -1.18
C ARG A 29 10.69 -8.65 -0.37
N ILE A 30 9.92 -7.62 -0.70
CA ILE A 30 9.69 -6.44 0.11
C ILE A 30 8.45 -6.72 0.95
N ASN A 31 8.55 -6.60 2.27
CA ASN A 31 7.44 -6.75 3.19
C ASN A 31 7.20 -5.42 3.90
N LEU A 32 5.98 -4.91 3.75
CA LEU A 32 5.52 -3.69 4.39
C LEU A 32 4.40 -4.02 5.36
N PHE A 33 4.48 -3.50 6.58
CA PHE A 33 3.46 -3.70 7.62
C PHE A 33 2.77 -2.39 7.95
N LEU A 34 1.46 -2.35 7.73
CA LEU A 34 0.56 -1.35 8.28
C LEU A 34 0.12 -1.79 9.66
N LYS A 35 0.25 -0.91 10.67
CA LYS A 35 -0.15 -1.19 12.04
C LYS A 35 -1.06 -0.10 12.59
N HIS A 36 -1.75 -0.43 13.67
CA HIS A 36 -2.40 0.60 14.46
C HIS A 36 -1.34 1.46 15.17
N PRO A 37 -1.51 2.78 15.20
CA PRO A 37 -0.65 3.66 15.99
C PRO A 37 -0.66 3.25 17.47
N PRO A 38 0.47 3.37 18.18
CA PRO A 38 0.47 3.19 19.63
C PRO A 38 -0.42 4.25 20.29
N GLN A 39 -1.06 3.92 21.41
CA GLN A 39 -2.05 4.81 22.07
C GLN A 39 -1.52 6.22 22.38
N LYS A 40 -0.21 6.34 22.62
CA LYS A 40 0.46 7.63 22.84
C LYS A 40 0.36 8.52 21.59
N THR A 41 0.72 7.99 20.42
CA THR A 41 0.65 8.69 19.14
C THR A 41 -0.79 9.05 18.77
N ILE A 42 -1.76 8.17 19.03
CA ILE A 42 -3.19 8.48 18.81
C ILE A 42 -3.59 9.75 19.57
N THR A 43 -3.16 9.89 20.82
CA THR A 43 -3.52 11.03 21.67
C THR A 43 -2.94 12.33 21.11
N GLU A 44 -1.71 12.29 20.60
CA GLU A 44 -1.05 13.44 19.97
C GLU A 44 -1.74 13.84 18.66
N SER A 45 -2.05 12.86 17.79
CA SER A 45 -2.76 13.09 16.53
C SER A 45 -4.17 13.64 16.74
N ILE A 46 -4.93 13.09 17.70
CA ILE A 46 -6.26 13.61 18.05
C ILE A 46 -6.15 15.06 18.54
N ASN A 47 -5.13 15.39 19.34
CA ASN A 47 -4.94 16.77 19.81
C ASN A 47 -4.58 17.73 18.67
N GLN A 48 -3.83 17.28 17.65
CA GLN A 48 -3.52 18.07 16.46
C GLN A 48 -4.76 18.28 15.59
N ILE A 49 -5.47 17.20 15.24
CA ILE A 49 -6.71 17.25 14.46
C ILE A 49 -7.75 18.12 15.18
N THR A 50 -7.90 17.97 16.49
CA THR A 50 -8.84 18.79 17.27
C THR A 50 -8.46 20.27 17.23
N LYS A 51 -7.17 20.63 17.20
CA LYS A 51 -6.72 22.03 17.09
C LYS A 51 -6.97 22.60 15.68
N GLU A 52 -6.74 21.81 14.64
CA GLU A 52 -6.99 22.19 13.24
C GLU A 52 -8.48 22.34 12.98
N GLN A 53 -9.29 21.36 13.40
CA GLN A 53 -10.75 21.42 13.30
C GLN A 53 -11.37 22.49 14.18
N GLN A 54 -10.83 22.74 15.38
CA GLN A 54 -11.28 23.89 16.17
C GLN A 54 -11.07 25.20 15.42
N ASN A 55 -10.02 25.35 14.62
CA ASN A 55 -9.82 26.56 13.83
C ASN A 55 -10.79 26.68 12.62
N GLU A 56 -11.24 25.57 12.04
CA GLU A 56 -12.17 25.57 10.90
C GLU A 56 -13.66 25.54 11.32
N GLU A 57 -13.98 24.88 12.44
CA GLU A 57 -15.35 24.51 12.83
C GLU A 57 -15.92 25.38 13.98
N LEU A 58 -15.09 26.14 14.72
CA LEU A 58 -15.56 27.21 15.64
C LEU A 58 -16.32 28.32 14.91
N ALA A 59 -16.25 28.39 13.57
CA ALA A 59 -17.05 29.30 12.77
C ALA A 59 -18.50 28.81 12.53
N LEU A 60 -18.82 27.51 12.72
CA LEU A 60 -20.11 26.94 12.29
C LEU A 60 -20.88 26.12 13.33
N ILE A 61 -20.25 25.55 14.37
CA ILE A 61 -20.95 24.61 15.31
C ILE A 61 -20.89 25.07 16.77
N THR A 62 -21.10 26.37 17.04
CA THR A 62 -21.32 26.86 18.41
C THR A 62 -22.77 26.72 18.88
N LYS A 63 -23.54 25.72 18.40
CA LYS A 63 -24.86 25.39 18.96
C LYS A 63 -25.13 23.88 18.97
N ALA A 64 -25.09 23.32 20.20
CA ALA A 64 -25.95 22.23 20.68
C ALA A 64 -25.53 20.75 20.49
N THR A 65 -24.27 20.37 20.71
CA THR A 65 -23.98 18.96 21.06
C THR A 65 -22.86 18.85 22.09
N ASP A 66 -23.12 18.12 23.18
CA ASP A 66 -22.18 17.90 24.29
C ASP A 66 -20.84 17.35 23.78
N ALA A 67 -19.79 18.16 23.88
CA ALA A 67 -18.42 17.81 23.51
C ALA A 67 -17.91 16.51 24.19
N GLN A 68 -18.52 16.12 25.31
CA GLN A 68 -18.22 14.86 26.02
C GLN A 68 -18.75 13.63 25.27
N THR A 69 -19.93 13.71 24.65
CA THR A 69 -20.53 12.60 23.89
C THR A 69 -19.78 12.37 22.58
N ILE A 70 -19.31 13.45 21.94
CA ILE A 70 -18.46 13.40 20.75
C ILE A 70 -17.09 12.78 21.07
N LYS A 71 -16.45 13.21 22.17
CA LYS A 71 -15.19 12.59 22.64
C LYS A 71 -15.35 11.10 22.97
N LYS A 72 -16.48 10.70 23.55
CA LYS A 72 -16.75 9.29 23.89
C LYS A 72 -16.97 8.43 22.64
N LYS A 73 -17.72 8.93 21.64
CA LYS A 73 -17.89 8.26 20.33
C LYS A 73 -16.57 8.19 19.54
N LEU A 74 -15.78 9.26 19.51
CA LEU A 74 -14.44 9.28 18.91
C LEU A 74 -13.46 8.31 19.60
N LYS A 75 -13.59 8.08 20.91
CA LYS A 75 -12.67 7.21 21.64
C LYS A 75 -13.04 5.72 21.58
N GLN A 76 -14.30 5.38 21.27
CA GLN A 76 -14.80 4.00 21.34
C GLN A 76 -14.83 3.25 20.00
N GLU A 77 -14.62 3.91 18.86
CA GLU A 77 -14.82 3.26 17.54
C GLU A 77 -13.66 3.43 16.54
N ILE A 78 -12.55 4.03 16.93
CA ILE A 78 -11.45 4.27 16.00
C ILE A 78 -10.47 3.08 16.02
N THR A 79 -10.94 1.91 15.61
CA THR A 79 -10.08 0.83 15.11
C THR A 79 -10.10 0.91 13.59
N TYR A 80 -9.13 1.61 13.02
CA TYR A 80 -8.97 1.72 11.57
C TYR A 80 -8.69 0.34 10.96
N LYS A 81 -9.34 -0.01 9.86
CA LYS A 81 -9.00 -1.27 9.19
C LYS A 81 -7.57 -1.19 8.66
N LEU A 82 -6.80 -2.27 8.84
CA LEU A 82 -5.46 -2.38 8.26
C LEU A 82 -5.50 -2.98 6.84
N SER A 83 -6.64 -3.55 6.44
CA SER A 83 -6.86 -4.18 5.15
C SER A 83 -7.38 -3.23 4.07
N GLY A 84 -7.12 -3.56 2.81
CA GLY A 84 -7.67 -2.86 1.65
C GLY A 84 -6.86 -1.65 1.15
N PHE A 85 -5.68 -1.38 1.72
CA PHE A 85 -4.77 -0.38 1.20
C PHE A 85 -4.12 -0.92 -0.07
N PHE A 86 -4.41 -0.28 -1.20
CA PHE A 86 -3.85 -0.65 -2.49
C PHE A 86 -2.45 -0.06 -2.64
N ALA A 87 -1.52 -0.85 -3.14
CA ALA A 87 -0.16 -0.40 -3.39
C ALA A 87 0.39 -0.96 -4.70
N THR A 88 1.39 -0.27 -5.26
CA THR A 88 2.14 -0.73 -6.44
C THR A 88 3.64 -0.54 -6.27
N TYR A 89 4.40 -1.47 -6.83
CA TYR A 89 5.86 -1.42 -6.87
C TYR A 89 6.36 -2.16 -8.12
N ALA A 90 7.22 -1.52 -8.93
CA ALA A 90 7.83 -2.13 -10.12
C ALA A 90 6.84 -2.82 -11.08
N GLY A 91 5.61 -2.27 -11.20
CA GLY A 91 4.54 -2.83 -12.03
C GLY A 91 3.71 -3.93 -11.37
N TYR A 92 4.10 -4.41 -10.19
CA TYR A 92 3.28 -5.28 -9.35
C TYR A 92 2.27 -4.45 -8.57
N THR A 93 1.15 -5.07 -8.23
CA THR A 93 0.09 -4.49 -7.41
C THR A 93 -0.30 -5.48 -6.32
N ASP A 94 -0.56 -4.98 -5.12
CA ASP A 94 -1.00 -5.79 -3.99
C ASP A 94 -1.91 -4.95 -3.08
N THR A 95 -2.67 -5.62 -2.22
CA THR A 95 -3.57 -4.98 -1.25
C THR A 95 -3.27 -5.48 0.14
N SER A 96 -3.30 -4.60 1.14
CA SER A 96 -3.07 -5.02 2.51
C SER A 96 -4.10 -6.05 2.98
N ASN A 97 -3.61 -7.10 3.64
CA ASN A 97 -4.43 -8.13 4.26
C ASN A 97 -5.00 -7.66 5.63
N PRO A 98 -5.81 -8.46 6.35
CA PRO A 98 -6.32 -8.10 7.67
C PRO A 98 -5.25 -7.74 8.72
N ASP A 99 -4.03 -8.26 8.57
CA ASP A 99 -2.88 -7.97 9.44
C ASP A 99 -2.07 -6.75 8.97
N GLY A 100 -2.49 -6.08 7.89
CA GLY A 100 -1.80 -4.91 7.33
C GLY A 100 -0.56 -5.23 6.49
N LEU A 101 -0.29 -6.49 6.17
CA LEU A 101 0.84 -6.90 5.33
C LEU A 101 0.57 -6.62 3.86
N ILE A 102 1.53 -6.00 3.19
CA ILE A 102 1.64 -5.88 1.73
C ILE A 102 3.00 -6.46 1.31
N SER A 103 3.06 -7.29 0.27
CA SER A 103 4.31 -7.96 -0.11
C SER A 103 4.57 -7.99 -1.61
N PHE A 104 5.71 -7.44 -2.03
CA PHE A 104 6.14 -7.38 -3.43
C PHE A 104 7.40 -8.22 -3.68
N PRO A 105 7.59 -8.76 -4.90
CA PRO A 105 8.90 -9.29 -5.28
C PRO A 105 9.92 -8.16 -5.31
N LEU A 106 11.12 -8.38 -4.76
CA LEU A 106 12.20 -7.39 -4.81
C LEU A 106 12.73 -7.30 -6.25
N ARG A 107 12.84 -6.07 -6.77
CA ARG A 107 13.23 -5.80 -8.18
C ARG A 107 14.43 -4.88 -8.33
N HIS A 108 15.12 -4.60 -7.22
CA HIS A 108 16.36 -3.84 -7.19
C HIS A 108 17.33 -4.48 -6.20
N SER A 109 18.63 -4.27 -6.40
CA SER A 109 19.69 -4.80 -5.53
C SER A 109 20.12 -3.83 -4.42
N THR A 110 19.82 -2.54 -4.58
CA THR A 110 20.22 -1.50 -3.62
C THR A 110 19.36 -1.59 -2.35
N PRO A 111 19.90 -1.46 -1.15
CA PRO A 111 19.12 -1.43 0.10
C PRO A 111 18.37 -0.09 0.28
N LYS A 112 17.78 0.43 -0.80
CA LYS A 112 17.21 1.78 -0.88
C LYS A 112 15.86 1.71 -1.58
N LEU A 113 14.83 2.22 -0.92
CA LEU A 113 13.47 2.25 -1.44
C LEU A 113 12.86 3.64 -1.25
N TYR A 114 12.24 4.16 -2.31
CA TYR A 114 11.37 5.31 -2.20
C TYR A 114 9.95 4.83 -1.92
N LEU A 115 9.33 5.39 -0.87
CA LEU A 115 7.92 5.20 -0.55
C LEU A 115 7.18 6.49 -0.88
N ALA A 116 6.09 6.40 -1.63
CA ALA A 116 5.17 7.51 -1.85
C ALA A 116 3.79 7.15 -1.30
N ILE A 117 3.16 8.10 -0.61
CA ILE A 117 1.77 8.01 -0.16
C ILE A 117 1.00 9.08 -0.90
N THR A 118 0.01 8.69 -1.68
CA THR A 118 -0.75 9.59 -2.55
C THR A 118 -2.14 9.03 -2.83
N PRO A 119 -3.20 9.84 -2.93
CA PRO A 119 -4.52 9.32 -3.28
C PRO A 119 -4.61 8.86 -4.74
N SER A 120 -3.74 9.36 -5.63
CA SER A 120 -3.81 9.05 -7.06
C SER A 120 -2.56 9.47 -7.82
N ILE A 121 -2.29 8.81 -8.93
CA ILE A 121 -1.24 9.18 -9.90
C ILE A 121 -1.86 9.37 -11.29
N ASN A 122 -1.20 10.18 -12.12
CA ASN A 122 -1.54 10.32 -13.52
C ASN A 122 -0.76 9.30 -14.37
N LEU A 123 -1.44 8.62 -15.29
CA LEU A 123 -0.83 7.70 -16.25
C LEU A 123 -0.68 8.39 -17.61
N VAL A 124 0.53 8.86 -17.92
CA VAL A 124 0.80 9.56 -19.17
C VAL A 124 0.89 8.56 -20.32
N LYS A 125 0.13 8.77 -21.39
CA LYS A 125 0.06 7.89 -22.58
C LYS A 125 0.83 8.51 -23.73
N VAL A 126 1.58 7.70 -24.51
CA VAL A 126 2.26 8.18 -25.73
C VAL A 126 1.36 8.06 -26.96
N LYS A 127 0.81 6.86 -27.19
CA LYS A 127 -0.02 6.54 -28.37
C LYS A 127 -1.04 5.48 -28.01
N GLY A 128 -2.31 5.75 -28.27
CA GLY A 128 -3.40 4.83 -27.95
C GLY A 128 -3.47 4.50 -26.46
N LYS A 129 -3.40 3.21 -26.12
CA LYS A 129 -3.50 2.69 -24.74
C LYS A 129 -2.14 2.45 -24.07
N THR A 130 -1.02 2.75 -24.74
CA THR A 130 0.33 2.52 -24.20
C THR A 130 0.72 3.59 -23.19
N ILE A 131 0.96 3.17 -21.95
CA ILE A 131 1.43 4.02 -20.86
C ILE A 131 2.93 4.29 -21.05
N SER A 132 3.31 5.56 -21.05
CA SER A 132 4.70 6.03 -21.10
C SER A 132 5.36 5.93 -19.74
N HIS A 133 4.74 6.61 -18.77
CA HIS A 133 5.25 6.80 -17.42
C HIS A 133 4.11 7.25 -16.50
N ARG A 134 4.44 7.37 -15.23
CA ARG A 134 3.55 7.79 -14.15
C ARG A 134 3.98 9.16 -13.66
N GLU A 135 3.03 10.02 -13.32
CA GLU A 135 3.30 11.34 -12.74
C GLU A 135 2.47 11.56 -11.47
N TYR A 136 3.00 12.31 -10.52
CA TYR A 136 2.23 12.84 -9.40
C TYR A 136 1.28 13.96 -9.87
N ILE A 137 0.06 13.96 -9.33
CA ILE A 137 -0.96 14.98 -9.63
C ILE A 137 -0.65 16.24 -8.80
N VAL A 138 -0.72 17.43 -9.42
CA VAL A 138 -0.32 18.71 -8.79
C VAL A 138 -1.13 19.01 -7.54
N ASP A 139 -2.45 18.86 -7.63
CA ASP A 139 -3.37 19.26 -6.58
C ASP A 139 -3.68 18.13 -5.58
N ALA A 140 -3.00 16.98 -5.72
CA ALA A 140 -3.17 15.83 -4.84
C ALA A 140 -2.07 15.82 -3.78
N GLU A 141 -2.46 15.91 -2.51
CA GLU A 141 -1.52 15.80 -1.41
C GLU A 141 -0.73 14.49 -1.52
N THR A 142 0.60 14.62 -1.58
CA THR A 142 1.51 13.49 -1.76
C THR A 142 2.71 13.69 -0.87
N LYS A 143 3.06 12.67 -0.08
CA LYS A 143 4.29 12.64 0.70
C LYS A 143 5.20 11.56 0.17
N MET A 144 6.49 11.86 0.11
CA MET A 144 7.52 10.92 -0.34
C MET A 144 8.56 10.74 0.75
N TYR A 145 8.99 9.50 0.93
CA TYR A 145 9.96 9.11 1.92
C TYR A 145 11.05 8.27 1.26
N LEU A 146 12.26 8.42 1.76
CA LEU A 146 13.39 7.58 1.46
C LEU A 146 13.64 6.65 2.64
N MET A 147 13.63 5.35 2.38
CA MET A 147 14.02 4.30 3.31
C MET A 147 15.33 3.69 2.81
N GLU A 148 16.40 3.84 3.58
CA GLU A 148 17.72 3.28 3.25
C GLU A 148 18.20 2.38 4.39
N GLN A 149 18.46 1.11 4.09
CA GLN A 149 19.04 0.19 5.04
C GLN A 149 20.57 0.35 5.02
N LYS A 150 21.12 0.65 6.19
CA LYS A 150 22.55 0.89 6.42
C LYS A 150 23.06 -0.10 7.47
N THR A 151 24.37 -0.27 7.49
CA THR A 151 25.08 -1.08 8.49
C THR A 151 26.12 -0.19 9.16
N ASP A 152 26.17 -0.20 10.49
CA ASP A 152 27.17 0.56 11.25
C ASP A 152 28.53 -0.18 11.34
N GLU A 153 29.49 0.42 12.05
CA GLU A 153 30.81 -0.15 12.30
C GLU A 153 30.76 -1.44 13.13
N HIS A 154 29.66 -1.69 13.87
CA HIS A 154 29.43 -2.87 14.69
C HIS A 154 28.66 -3.98 13.96
N GLN A 155 28.45 -3.84 12.64
CA GLN A 155 27.65 -4.76 11.83
C GLN A 155 26.15 -4.80 12.20
N THR A 156 25.67 -3.77 12.89
CA THR A 156 24.25 -3.60 13.19
C THR A 156 23.55 -3.00 12.00
N THR A 157 22.52 -3.68 11.50
CA THR A 157 21.70 -3.21 10.39
C THR A 157 20.55 -2.34 10.90
N TYR A 158 20.31 -1.21 10.25
CA TYR A 158 19.21 -0.32 10.59
C TYR A 158 18.65 0.35 9.33
N TRP A 159 17.40 0.79 9.41
CA TRP A 159 16.76 1.66 8.44
C TRP A 159 16.95 3.11 8.84
N GLU A 160 17.34 3.94 7.89
CA GLU A 160 17.24 5.39 7.98
C GLU A 160 16.09 5.85 7.10
N VAL A 161 15.09 6.49 7.72
CA VAL A 161 13.88 6.96 7.06
C VAL A 161 13.83 8.48 7.11
N SER A 162 13.72 9.11 5.95
CA SER A 162 13.63 10.56 5.83
C SER A 162 12.53 10.96 4.86
N GLU A 163 11.82 12.06 5.15
CA GLU A 163 10.91 12.68 4.18
C GLU A 163 11.73 13.38 3.09
N GLN A 164 11.26 13.29 1.85
CA GLN A 164 11.94 13.81 0.67
C GLN A 164 11.00 14.71 -0.14
N PRO A 165 11.52 15.79 -0.74
CA PRO A 165 10.71 16.60 -1.65
C PRO A 165 10.34 15.78 -2.89
N LEU A 166 9.14 16.01 -3.43
CA LEU A 166 8.72 15.41 -4.69
C LEU A 166 9.67 15.79 -5.84
N PRO A 167 9.90 14.91 -6.82
CA PRO A 167 10.73 15.25 -7.96
C PRO A 167 10.11 16.41 -8.74
N GLU A 168 10.92 17.38 -9.17
CA GLU A 168 10.46 18.58 -9.86
C GLU A 168 9.68 18.27 -11.15
N ASN A 169 10.12 17.24 -11.89
CA ASN A 169 9.46 16.78 -13.11
C ASN A 169 8.19 15.96 -12.84
N ARG A 170 7.85 15.72 -11.56
CA ARG A 170 6.72 14.91 -11.08
C ARG A 170 6.70 13.46 -11.55
N LYS A 171 7.73 12.99 -12.26
CA LYS A 171 7.78 11.62 -12.79
C LYS A 171 8.03 10.65 -11.64
N VAL A 172 7.17 9.65 -11.53
CA VAL A 172 7.31 8.60 -10.52
C VAL A 172 8.29 7.55 -11.03
N ASN A 173 9.35 7.29 -10.27
CA ASN A 173 10.29 6.23 -10.58
C ASN A 173 9.56 4.86 -10.60
N PRO A 174 9.80 3.99 -11.60
CA PRO A 174 9.28 2.61 -11.64
C PRO A 174 9.44 1.83 -10.33
N LEU A 175 10.56 2.04 -9.63
CA LEU A 175 10.96 1.35 -8.39
C LEU A 175 10.51 2.08 -7.11
N THR A 176 9.69 3.12 -7.21
CA THR A 176 9.00 3.69 -6.04
C THR A 176 7.85 2.77 -5.63
N LEU A 177 7.80 2.40 -4.35
CA LEU A 177 6.62 1.79 -3.74
C LEU A 177 5.60 2.90 -3.50
N ILE A 178 4.40 2.76 -4.07
CA ILE A 178 3.33 3.75 -3.94
C ILE A 178 2.20 3.09 -3.15
N ILE A 179 1.80 3.70 -2.03
CA ILE A 179 0.57 3.36 -1.32
C ILE A 179 -0.49 4.36 -1.72
N PHE A 180 -1.61 3.86 -2.23
CA PHE A 180 -2.73 4.69 -2.64
C PHE A 180 -3.62 5.02 -1.43
N ALA A 181 -3.31 6.13 -0.77
CA ALA A 181 -4.03 6.64 0.39
C ALA A 181 -3.82 8.16 0.52
N ASN A 182 -4.73 8.84 1.24
CA ASN A 182 -4.45 10.22 1.66
C ASN A 182 -3.24 10.20 2.64
N PRO A 183 -2.20 11.03 2.44
CA PRO A 183 -1.06 11.11 3.37
C PRO A 183 -1.43 11.39 4.82
N GLN A 184 -2.56 12.04 5.07
CA GLN A 184 -3.07 12.29 6.43
C GLN A 184 -3.55 11.02 7.14
N ASN A 185 -3.86 9.96 6.39
CA ASN A 185 -4.36 8.69 6.94
C ASN A 185 -3.23 7.71 7.32
N ILE A 186 -1.99 7.99 6.94
CA ILE A 186 -0.84 7.11 7.19
C ILE A 186 0.31 7.93 7.75
N ILE A 187 0.74 7.60 8.96
CA ILE A 187 1.95 8.15 9.57
C ILE A 187 3.12 7.26 9.20
N VAL A 188 4.15 7.87 8.60
CA VAL A 188 5.45 7.24 8.36
C VAL A 188 6.42 7.76 9.40
N PRO A 189 6.92 6.91 10.32
CA PRO A 189 7.89 7.36 11.30
C PRO A 189 9.24 7.63 10.60
N THR A 190 9.83 8.79 10.86
CA THR A 190 11.16 9.18 10.36
C THR A 190 12.22 8.95 11.43
N GLY A 191 13.48 8.79 11.02
CA GLY A 191 14.61 8.51 11.90
C GLY A 191 15.24 7.15 11.66
N THR A 192 15.86 6.60 12.70
CA THR A 192 16.64 5.36 12.64
C THR A 192 15.88 4.20 13.31
N PHE A 193 15.72 3.08 12.62
CA PHE A 193 15.01 1.90 13.10
C PHE A 193 15.89 0.67 13.00
N LEU A 194 16.09 -0.04 14.11
CA LEU A 194 16.86 -1.29 14.10
C LEU A 194 16.21 -2.31 13.16
N SER A 195 17.02 -3.03 12.40
CA SER A 195 16.57 -4.08 11.49
C SER A 195 17.37 -5.35 11.72
N GLU A 196 16.69 -6.49 11.74
CA GLU A 196 17.38 -7.77 11.69
C GLU A 196 17.94 -8.04 10.27
N PRO A 197 19.08 -8.73 10.14
CA PRO A 197 19.59 -9.17 8.85
C PRO A 197 18.61 -10.15 8.21
N SER A 198 18.16 -9.85 6.99
CA SER A 198 17.25 -10.71 6.25
C SER A 198 17.51 -10.63 4.75
N SER A 199 17.26 -11.72 4.03
CA SER A 199 17.24 -11.73 2.57
C SER A 199 16.00 -10.99 2.02
N HIS A 200 14.96 -10.84 2.85
CA HIS A 200 13.78 -10.03 2.54
C HIS A 200 13.98 -8.60 3.04
N LEU A 201 13.48 -7.65 2.26
CA LEU A 201 13.48 -6.25 2.64
C LEU A 201 12.27 -5.97 3.54
N ILE A 202 12.45 -6.10 4.85
CA ILE A 202 11.42 -5.82 5.84
C ILE A 202 11.46 -4.32 6.14
N LEU A 203 10.45 -3.58 5.67
CA LEU A 203 10.38 -2.14 5.84
C LEU A 203 9.94 -1.76 7.26
N PRO A 204 10.32 -0.57 7.75
CA PRO A 204 9.76 -0.01 8.98
C PRO A 204 8.23 0.04 8.95
N GLU A 205 7.63 -0.12 10.12
CA GLU A 205 6.18 -0.13 10.29
C GLU A 205 5.59 1.24 9.98
N LEU A 206 4.43 1.25 9.31
CA LEU A 206 3.64 2.46 9.08
C LEU A 206 2.38 2.41 9.92
N TYR A 207 1.93 3.56 10.41
CA TYR A 207 0.75 3.61 11.27
C TYR A 207 -0.47 4.16 10.54
N VAL A 208 -1.56 3.41 10.54
CA VAL A 208 -2.83 3.84 9.95
C VAL A 208 -3.62 4.66 10.97
N VAL A 209 -3.84 5.93 10.64
CA VAL A 209 -4.62 6.89 11.45
C VAL A 209 -5.92 7.32 10.77
N GLY A 210 -6.30 6.66 9.68
CA GLY A 210 -7.54 6.95 8.95
C GLY A 210 -7.88 5.85 7.94
N ASP A 211 -9.17 5.56 7.78
CA ASP A 211 -9.69 4.60 6.79
C ASP A 211 -10.69 5.26 5.83
N ILE A 212 -10.60 6.57 5.65
CA ILE A 212 -11.57 7.30 4.85
C ILE A 212 -11.34 6.94 3.37
N GLN A 213 -12.29 6.18 2.80
CA GLN A 213 -12.52 6.00 1.36
C GLN A 213 -11.51 5.12 0.58
N GLN A 214 -10.84 4.16 1.21
CA GLN A 214 -9.87 3.27 0.53
C GLN A 214 -10.48 2.56 -0.70
N GLY A 215 -11.73 2.09 -0.61
CA GLY A 215 -12.42 1.47 -1.73
C GLY A 215 -12.59 2.41 -2.94
N SER A 216 -12.87 3.70 -2.71
CA SER A 216 -12.98 4.67 -3.80
C SER A 216 -11.63 4.97 -4.45
N ILE A 217 -10.55 4.96 -3.64
CA ILE A 217 -9.18 5.18 -4.10
C ILE A 217 -8.75 4.02 -5.00
N LEU A 218 -9.02 2.78 -4.60
CA LEU A 218 -8.77 1.59 -5.41
C LEU A 218 -9.47 1.66 -6.78
N LEU A 219 -10.77 2.00 -6.79
CA LEU A 219 -11.54 2.13 -8.02
C LEU A 219 -10.99 3.22 -8.96
N LYS A 220 -10.48 4.32 -8.39
CA LYS A 220 -9.82 5.40 -9.14
C LYS A 220 -8.46 4.97 -9.68
N ALA A 221 -7.64 4.31 -8.87
CA ALA A 221 -6.28 3.93 -9.21
C ALA A 221 -6.22 2.91 -10.36
N LEU A 222 -7.16 1.97 -10.40
CA LEU A 222 -7.19 0.89 -11.40
C LEU A 222 -7.87 1.28 -12.72
N ASP A 223 -8.39 2.50 -12.87
CA ASP A 223 -9.21 2.95 -14.01
C ASP A 223 -10.29 1.90 -14.38
N LEU A 224 -10.89 1.26 -13.37
CA LEU A 224 -11.79 0.13 -13.61
C LEU A 224 -13.06 0.55 -14.35
N LYS A 225 -13.38 1.85 -14.37
CA LYS A 225 -14.50 2.41 -15.13
C LYS A 225 -14.49 1.95 -16.60
N ARG A 226 -13.32 1.69 -17.18
CA ARG A 226 -13.22 1.18 -18.56
C ARG A 226 -13.73 -0.25 -18.76
N PHE A 227 -13.87 -1.02 -17.68
CA PHE A 227 -14.36 -2.39 -17.68
C PHE A 227 -15.84 -2.51 -17.27
N PHE A 228 -16.46 -1.40 -16.89
CA PHE A 228 -17.87 -1.37 -16.51
C PHE A 228 -18.67 -0.56 -17.53
N GLU A 229 -19.77 -1.12 -18.02
CA GLU A 229 -20.73 -0.40 -18.84
C GLU A 229 -21.63 0.49 -17.98
N LYS A 230 -22.15 1.57 -18.58
CA LYS A 230 -23.06 2.47 -17.87
C LYS A 230 -24.41 1.77 -17.68
N ILE A 231 -24.78 1.54 -16.43
CA ILE A 231 -26.09 1.02 -16.06
C ILE A 231 -27.16 2.08 -16.32
N ARG A 232 -28.32 1.68 -16.86
CA ARG A 232 -29.53 2.51 -16.89
C ARG A 232 -30.56 1.93 -15.93
N GLU A 233 -31.03 2.78 -15.03
CA GLU A 233 -32.19 2.52 -14.19
C GLU A 233 -33.44 2.95 -14.95
N LYS A 234 -34.38 2.01 -15.12
CA LYS A 234 -35.69 2.29 -15.69
C LYS A 234 -36.75 1.99 -14.64
N ASP A 235 -37.31 3.05 -14.07
CA ASP A 235 -38.47 2.92 -13.19
C ASP A 235 -39.70 2.56 -14.01
N THR A 236 -40.27 1.40 -13.71
CA THR A 236 -41.50 0.90 -14.33
C THR A 236 -42.56 0.84 -13.24
N LYS A 237 -43.68 1.55 -13.41
CA LYS A 237 -44.82 1.45 -12.50
C LYS A 237 -45.52 0.11 -12.72
N GLN A 238 -45.56 -0.71 -11.67
CA GLN A 238 -46.30 -1.97 -11.66
C GLN A 238 -47.56 -1.80 -10.80
N GLY A 239 -48.58 -1.14 -11.36
CA GLY A 239 -49.83 -0.81 -10.65
C GLY A 239 -49.85 0.59 -10.03
N GLU A 240 -50.94 0.89 -9.30
CA GLU A 240 -51.20 2.26 -8.81
C GLU A 240 -50.22 2.74 -7.73
N ASN A 241 -49.55 1.82 -7.00
CA ASN A 241 -48.70 2.16 -5.85
C ASN A 241 -47.34 1.45 -5.80
N ILE A 242 -46.94 0.68 -6.82
CA ILE A 242 -45.66 -0.05 -6.80
C ILE A 242 -44.78 0.46 -7.94
N THR A 243 -43.58 0.93 -7.60
CA THR A 243 -42.55 1.30 -8.56
C THR A 243 -41.47 0.24 -8.52
N GLN A 244 -41.16 -0.37 -9.67
CA GLN A 244 -40.05 -1.30 -9.82
C GLN A 244 -38.94 -0.64 -10.63
N THR A 245 -37.75 -0.56 -10.05
CA THR A 245 -36.55 -0.11 -10.77
C THR A 245 -35.92 -1.30 -11.48
N LEU A 246 -35.98 -1.32 -12.80
CA LEU A 246 -35.28 -2.30 -13.63
C LEU A 246 -33.89 -1.80 -13.98
N ILE A 247 -32.88 -2.60 -13.65
CA ILE A 247 -31.48 -2.37 -13.99
C ILE A 247 -31.21 -3.03 -15.35
N THR A 248 -30.78 -2.25 -16.34
CA THR A 248 -30.40 -2.77 -17.67
C THR A 248 -28.98 -2.36 -18.03
N ASN A 249 -28.20 -3.31 -18.55
CA ASN A 249 -26.90 -3.09 -19.19
C ASN A 249 -27.13 -2.71 -20.67
N MET A 250 -26.19 -1.99 -21.30
CA MET A 250 -26.29 -1.62 -22.73
C MET A 250 -25.81 -2.71 -23.67
#